data_AF-A0A7S4KJX2-F1
#
_entry.id   AF-A0A7S4KJX2-F1
#
_cell.length_a   1.000
_cell.length_b   1.000
_cell.length_c   1.000
_cell.angle_alpha   90.00
_cell.angle_beta   90.00
_cell.angle_gamma   90.00
#
_symmetry.space_group_name_H-M   'P 1'
#
loop_
_entity.id
_entity.type
_entity.pdbx_description
1 polymer ?
#
loop_
_entity_poly.entity_id
_entity_poly.type
_entity_poly.pdbx_seq_one_letter_code
_entity_poly.pdbx_strand_id
1 'polypeptide(L)'
;VRLWKENGKPSMFFSSLDVVKSFDSIKHDKLLEVACSLFSEDEYMLRRYIQTPCGNRPKFSTQAVPSTRYSQFVSDAREFSEFKRNCIFTDLVEYHYCSRDEVLSALRDHVKENIVKLGPSYLMQTQGIPQGSVLSSLLCCCIYGHLENNRLVRIPSMHRRFLQGDLKRNELSSNKLHDSSQGGKGGKADVALMMRVVDDFLYISSEVQHARAFLRAMACGHADYGVELNLDKSKVNYDVRVSVRGEKEVAIKRLEGAELHWCGLVLDTRSMNVRLDYSRYRDQHLRDATTVAFEGRPGLKMREKTIGSVKSKLLPILLDRTINSCRRVRYNIFQGFLFAAMKQKAYSDALAAIHVQNVSFLASTVEAVISAAFSHIMSLPSSPVIRDAGMTIDLSRKEIFWLGYRAYLASFKRCKVSPELVQDVRRKFDQLVQSSFEDPTQLRWLERIAKDANTEDFHRMWV
;
A
#
# COMPACT_ATOMS: atom_id res chain seq x y z
N VAL A 1 -14.91 -7.85 -0.40
CA VAL A 1 -14.95 -8.94 -1.41
C VAL A 1 -15.77 -10.16 -0.97
N ARG A 2 -15.62 -10.69 0.26
CA ARG A 2 -16.46 -11.83 0.72
C ARG A 2 -17.96 -11.54 0.64
N LEU A 3 -18.40 -10.44 1.25
CA LEU A 3 -19.80 -9.98 1.17
C LEU A 3 -20.29 -9.80 -0.28
N TRP A 4 -19.43 -9.28 -1.17
CA TRP A 4 -19.74 -9.17 -2.59
C TRP A 4 -20.00 -10.54 -3.24
N LYS A 5 -19.18 -11.56 -2.92
CA LYS A 5 -19.37 -12.94 -3.40
C LYS A 5 -20.66 -13.56 -2.84
N GLU A 6 -20.92 -13.39 -1.54
CA GLU A 6 -22.11 -13.89 -0.84
C GLU A 6 -23.40 -13.29 -1.42
N ASN A 7 -23.38 -12.02 -1.82
CA ASN A 7 -24.53 -11.35 -2.45
C ASN A 7 -24.73 -11.69 -3.94
N GLY A 8 -24.01 -12.67 -4.46
CA GLY A 8 -24.11 -13.13 -5.84
C GLY A 8 -23.32 -12.28 -6.84
N LYS A 9 -22.23 -11.62 -6.39
CA LYS A 9 -21.34 -10.80 -7.22
C LYS A 9 -22.08 -9.71 -8.01
N PRO A 10 -22.84 -8.82 -7.35
CA PRO A 10 -23.52 -7.72 -8.05
C PRO A 10 -22.50 -6.82 -8.78
N SER A 11 -22.97 -6.07 -9.78
CA SER A 11 -22.17 -5.02 -10.38
C SER A 11 -21.77 -3.99 -9.33
N MET A 12 -20.52 -3.52 -9.39
CA MET A 12 -19.97 -2.59 -8.42
C MET A 12 -19.66 -1.25 -9.10
N PHE A 13 -19.93 -0.17 -8.39
CA PHE A 13 -19.74 1.22 -8.81
C PHE A 13 -18.52 1.80 -8.08
N PHE A 14 -17.50 2.15 -8.85
CA PHE A 14 -16.22 2.66 -8.35
C PHE A 14 -16.09 4.15 -8.63
N SER A 15 -15.65 4.89 -7.62
CA SER A 15 -15.29 6.31 -7.70
C SER A 15 -13.89 6.50 -7.12
N SER A 16 -12.91 6.74 -7.98
CA SER A 16 -11.56 7.17 -7.57
C SER A 16 -11.48 8.67 -7.75
N LEU A 17 -11.25 9.41 -6.67
CA LEU A 17 -11.22 10.87 -6.69
C LEU A 17 -9.82 11.38 -6.38
N ASP A 18 -9.42 12.39 -7.13
CA ASP A 18 -8.16 13.13 -6.97
C ASP A 18 -8.49 14.53 -6.45
N VAL A 19 -7.75 14.99 -5.43
CA VAL A 19 -7.92 16.33 -4.86
C VAL A 19 -6.86 17.27 -5.44
N VAL A 20 -7.28 18.46 -5.86
CA VAL A 20 -6.36 19.48 -6.41
C VAL A 20 -5.46 20.00 -5.30
N LYS A 21 -4.13 19.85 -5.48
CA LYS A 21 -3.09 20.45 -4.62
C LYS A 21 -3.37 20.26 -3.12
N SER A 22 -3.63 19.02 -2.72
CA SER A 22 -4.09 18.63 -1.39
C SER A 22 -3.30 19.20 -0.21
N PHE A 23 -1.99 19.37 -0.35
CA PHE A 23 -1.16 20.01 0.68
C PHE A 23 -1.25 21.54 0.63
N ASP A 24 -1.21 22.13 -0.56
CA ASP A 24 -1.05 23.58 -0.74
C ASP A 24 -2.35 24.35 -0.51
N SER A 25 -3.50 23.69 -0.66
CA SER A 25 -4.82 24.31 -0.55
C SER A 25 -5.35 24.40 0.88
N ILE A 26 -4.79 23.62 1.82
CA ILE A 26 -5.25 23.56 3.21
C ILE A 26 -5.05 24.90 3.92
N LYS A 27 -6.10 25.37 4.60
CA LYS A 27 -6.06 26.60 5.40
C LYS A 27 -5.39 26.36 6.74
N HIS A 28 -4.42 27.19 7.10
CA HIS A 28 -3.68 27.09 8.37
C HIS A 28 -4.58 27.12 9.60
N ASP A 29 -5.56 28.02 9.63
CA ASP A 29 -6.44 28.14 10.81
C ASP A 29 -7.28 26.88 11.02
N LYS A 30 -7.83 26.31 9.93
CA LYS A 30 -8.57 25.04 10.03
C LYS A 30 -7.65 23.88 10.39
N LEU A 31 -6.44 23.86 9.84
CA LEU A 31 -5.43 22.86 10.18
C LEU A 31 -5.09 22.87 11.67
N LEU A 32 -4.80 24.04 12.22
CA LEU A 32 -4.47 24.20 13.63
C LEU A 32 -5.69 23.90 14.52
N GLU A 33 -6.89 24.35 14.15
CA GLU A 33 -8.12 23.99 14.88
C GLU A 33 -8.24 22.47 15.05
N VAL A 34 -8.10 21.72 13.96
CA VAL A 34 -8.19 20.25 13.98
C VAL A 34 -7.01 19.63 14.72
N ALA A 35 -5.78 20.00 14.36
CA ALA A 35 -4.59 19.35 14.91
C ALA A 35 -4.41 19.64 16.41
N CYS A 36 -4.69 20.86 16.88
CA CYS A 36 -4.63 21.21 18.30
C CYS A 36 -5.69 20.46 19.12
N SER A 37 -6.84 20.12 18.53
CA SER A 37 -7.90 19.35 19.19
C SER A 37 -7.52 17.89 19.48
N LEU A 38 -6.46 17.37 18.84
CA LEU A 38 -5.99 15.99 19.04
C LEU A 38 -5.17 15.80 20.33
N PHE A 39 -4.66 16.87 20.91
CA PHE A 39 -3.91 16.84 22.17
C PHE A 39 -4.88 17.02 23.33
N SER A 40 -5.11 15.97 24.12
CA SER A 40 -6.05 15.95 25.25
C SER A 40 -5.40 16.26 26.58
N GLU A 41 -4.13 15.88 26.75
CA GLU A 41 -3.44 15.92 28.05
C GLU A 41 -2.68 17.24 28.22
N ASP A 42 -2.53 17.67 29.47
CA ASP A 42 -1.79 18.90 29.80
C ASP A 42 -0.27 18.73 29.67
N GLU A 43 0.23 17.51 29.83
CA GLU A 43 1.65 17.19 29.73
C GLU A 43 1.87 15.76 29.21
N TYR A 44 2.90 15.59 28.38
CA TYR A 44 3.30 14.33 27.78
C TYR A 44 4.72 13.96 28.17
N MET A 45 4.95 12.68 28.43
CA MET A 45 6.28 12.08 28.56
C MET A 45 6.64 11.34 27.27
N LEU A 46 7.78 11.71 26.69
CA LEU A 46 8.42 11.03 25.56
C LEU A 46 9.44 10.03 26.08
N ARG A 47 9.17 8.74 25.85
CA ARG A 47 10.01 7.61 26.25
C ARG A 47 10.73 7.02 25.04
N ARG A 48 12.06 6.92 25.08
CA ARG A 48 12.85 6.26 24.03
C ARG A 48 13.17 4.82 24.38
N TYR A 49 13.10 3.94 23.38
CA TYR A 49 13.37 2.51 23.54
C TYR A 49 13.91 1.90 22.24
N ILE A 50 14.56 0.75 22.36
CA ILE A 50 15.07 -0.04 21.24
C ILE A 50 14.16 -1.25 21.04
N GLN A 51 13.85 -1.51 19.77
CA GLN A 51 13.22 -2.75 19.31
C GLN A 51 14.26 -3.58 18.58
N THR A 52 14.55 -4.79 19.04
CA THR A 52 15.50 -5.70 18.40
C THR A 52 14.77 -6.95 17.93
N PRO A 53 14.24 -6.98 16.68
CA PRO A 53 13.65 -8.17 16.12
C PRO A 53 14.72 -9.23 15.83
N CYS A 54 14.43 -10.50 16.07
CA CYS A 54 15.35 -11.60 15.82
C CYS A 54 15.84 -11.59 14.36
N GLY A 55 17.17 -11.61 14.19
CA GLY A 55 17.82 -11.61 12.87
C GLY A 55 17.78 -10.27 12.11
N ASN A 56 17.26 -9.20 12.71
CA ASN A 56 17.22 -7.86 12.11
C ASN A 56 18.00 -6.84 12.96
N ARG A 57 18.28 -5.68 12.35
CA ARG A 57 18.96 -4.59 13.05
C ARG A 57 18.05 -3.97 14.12
N PRO A 58 18.62 -3.50 15.25
CA PRO A 58 17.88 -2.72 16.24
C PRO A 58 17.24 -1.47 15.62
N LYS A 59 16.02 -1.14 16.06
CA LYS A 59 15.27 0.06 15.67
C LYS A 59 15.02 0.93 16.90
N PHE A 60 15.54 2.16 16.85
CA PHE A 60 15.25 3.19 17.86
C PHE A 60 13.84 3.73 17.65
N SER A 61 13.08 3.82 18.74
CA SER A 61 11.68 4.25 18.72
C SER A 61 11.40 5.19 19.89
N THR A 62 10.41 6.05 19.71
CA THR A 62 9.92 6.97 20.74
C THR A 62 8.43 6.76 20.90
N GLN A 63 7.95 6.73 22.14
CA GLN A 63 6.54 6.69 22.48
C GLN A 63 6.19 7.94 23.28
N ALA A 64 5.08 8.60 22.93
CA ALA A 64 4.48 9.64 23.75
C ALA A 64 3.36 9.04 24.61
N VAL A 65 3.35 9.34 25.90
CA VAL A 65 2.29 8.94 26.83
C VAL A 65 1.93 10.13 27.74
N PRO A 66 0.72 10.18 28.32
CA PRO A 66 0.41 11.17 29.36
C PRO A 66 1.43 11.10 30.49
N SER A 67 1.87 12.24 31.04
CA SER A 67 2.83 12.23 32.17
C SER A 67 2.25 11.57 33.43
N THR A 68 0.91 11.56 33.55
CA THR A 68 0.16 10.88 34.62
C THR A 68 0.18 9.35 34.49
N ARG A 69 0.55 8.80 33.34
CA ARG A 69 0.66 7.35 33.14
C ARG A 69 1.95 6.85 33.78
N TYR A 70 1.87 6.45 35.05
CA TYR A 70 2.95 5.79 35.79
C TYR A 70 3.17 4.32 35.36
N SER A 71 3.15 4.02 34.05
CA SER A 71 3.42 2.66 33.57
C SER A 71 4.92 2.37 33.58
N GLN A 72 5.30 1.31 34.29
CA GLN A 72 6.61 0.68 34.12
C GLN A 72 6.77 0.23 32.66
N PHE A 73 7.98 0.34 32.10
CA PHE A 73 8.24 -0.06 30.72
C PHE A 73 7.83 -1.51 30.42
N VAL A 74 7.87 -2.39 31.42
CA VAL A 74 7.39 -3.78 31.29
C VAL A 74 5.93 -3.86 30.84
N SER A 75 5.07 -2.96 31.32
CA SER A 75 3.66 -2.93 30.91
C SER A 75 3.51 -2.52 29.45
N ASP A 76 4.25 -1.52 29.00
CA ASP A 76 4.23 -1.08 27.60
C ASP A 76 4.87 -2.14 26.68
N ALA A 77 5.93 -2.80 27.14
CA ALA A 77 6.56 -3.92 26.42
C ALA A 77 5.62 -5.11 26.24
N ARG A 78 4.73 -5.39 27.22
CA ARG A 78 3.66 -6.38 27.07
C ARG A 78 2.69 -5.98 25.97
N GLU A 79 2.23 -4.74 25.94
CA GLU A 79 1.37 -4.21 24.89
C GLU A 79 2.04 -4.32 23.51
N PHE A 80 3.32 -3.94 23.40
CA PHE A 80 4.07 -4.07 22.14
C PHE A 80 4.21 -5.52 21.66
N SER A 81 4.29 -6.48 22.59
CA SER A 81 4.44 -7.90 22.27
C SER A 81 3.21 -8.51 21.58
N GLU A 82 2.03 -7.89 21.74
CA GLU A 82 0.81 -8.33 21.06
C GLU A 82 0.91 -8.19 19.54
N PHE A 83 1.62 -7.15 19.10
CA PHE A 83 1.78 -6.81 17.68
C PHE A 83 3.13 -7.23 17.10
N LYS A 84 4.14 -7.46 17.94
CA LYS A 84 5.52 -7.77 17.51
C LYS A 84 6.06 -9.01 18.20
N ARG A 85 6.07 -10.12 17.46
CA ARG A 85 6.67 -11.39 17.89
C ARG A 85 8.18 -11.40 17.65
N ASN A 86 8.90 -12.22 18.42
CA ASN A 86 10.35 -12.43 18.30
C ASN A 86 11.15 -11.12 18.36
N CYS A 87 10.75 -10.21 19.23
CA CYS A 87 11.38 -8.91 19.39
C CYS A 87 11.73 -8.68 20.87
N ILE A 88 12.96 -8.23 21.11
CA ILE A 88 13.39 -7.76 22.43
C ILE A 88 13.17 -6.26 22.48
N PHE A 89 12.51 -5.79 23.54
CA PHE A 89 12.33 -4.38 23.83
C PHE A 89 13.29 -3.97 24.94
N THR A 90 14.07 -2.92 24.71
CA THR A 90 15.04 -2.40 25.68
C THR A 90 14.71 -0.94 25.96
N ASP A 91 14.40 -0.63 27.22
CA ASP A 91 14.24 0.75 27.66
C ASP A 91 15.58 1.47 27.63
N LEU A 92 15.60 2.72 27.15
CA LEU A 92 16.79 3.57 27.19
C LEU A 92 16.84 4.44 28.45
N VAL A 93 15.76 4.47 29.25
CA VAL A 93 15.66 5.27 30.48
C VAL A 93 15.84 6.77 30.18
N GLU A 94 15.53 7.18 28.95
CA GLU A 94 15.62 8.56 28.47
C GLU A 94 14.19 9.10 28.33
N TYR A 95 13.81 9.96 29.28
CA TYR A 95 12.46 10.51 29.43
C TYR A 95 12.51 12.03 29.27
N HIS A 96 11.75 12.55 28.32
CA HIS A 96 11.58 13.98 28.11
C HIS A 96 10.13 14.35 28.38
N TYR A 97 9.89 15.42 29.13
CA TYR A 97 8.55 15.93 29.40
C TYR A 97 8.32 17.17 28.54
N CYS A 98 7.13 17.29 28.00
CA CYS A 98 6.69 18.50 27.31
C CYS A 98 5.25 18.82 27.69
N SER A 99 5.00 20.10 27.95
CA SER A 99 3.65 20.60 28.17
C SER A 99 2.87 20.64 26.86
N ARG A 100 1.54 20.63 26.98
CA ARG A 100 0.64 20.83 25.85
C ARG A 100 0.96 22.13 25.12
N ASP A 101 1.16 23.22 25.87
CA ASP A 101 1.42 24.54 25.30
C ASP A 101 2.70 24.58 24.46
N GLU A 102 3.77 23.92 24.90
CA GLU A 102 5.01 23.79 24.12
C GLU A 102 4.77 23.03 22.80
N VAL A 103 4.02 21.94 22.84
CA VAL A 103 3.69 21.15 21.65
C VAL A 103 2.82 21.94 20.67
N LEU A 104 1.81 22.65 21.19
CA LEU A 104 0.92 23.48 20.38
C LEU A 104 1.66 24.69 19.79
N SER A 105 2.59 25.29 20.53
CA SER A 105 3.46 26.36 20.02
C SER A 105 4.35 25.84 18.90
N ALA A 106 5.05 24.71 19.11
CA ALA A 106 5.90 24.12 18.10
C ALA A 106 5.12 23.74 16.83
N LEU A 107 3.89 23.24 16.97
CA LEU A 107 3.00 22.94 15.84
C LEU A 107 2.56 24.21 15.11
N ARG A 108 2.23 25.28 15.84
CA ARG A 108 1.87 26.57 15.27
C ARG A 108 3.04 27.15 14.48
N ASP A 109 4.24 27.16 15.06
CA ASP A 109 5.45 27.65 14.41
C ASP A 109 5.75 26.83 13.15
N HIS A 110 5.61 25.50 13.24
CA HIS A 110 5.80 24.62 12.09
C HIS A 110 4.86 24.95 10.92
N VAL A 111 3.60 25.28 11.19
CA VAL A 111 2.59 25.55 10.16
C VAL A 111 2.66 26.98 9.65
N LYS A 112 2.79 27.98 10.55
CA LYS A 112 2.66 29.41 10.22
C LYS A 112 3.99 30.10 9.92
N GLU A 113 5.09 29.63 10.51
CA GLU A 113 6.42 30.26 10.40
C GLU A 113 7.33 29.50 9.43
N ASN A 114 6.76 28.90 8.38
CA ASN A 114 7.52 28.22 7.35
C ASN A 114 8.11 29.22 6.32
N ILE A 115 9.35 29.62 6.54
CA ILE A 115 10.10 30.50 5.65
C ILE A 115 10.87 29.67 4.61
N VAL A 116 10.58 29.91 3.33
CA VAL A 116 11.25 29.28 2.19
C VAL A 116 12.22 30.27 1.55
N LYS A 117 13.47 29.86 1.38
CA LYS A 117 14.47 30.64 0.64
C LYS A 117 14.48 30.26 -0.84
N LEU A 118 14.17 31.22 -1.71
CA LEU A 118 14.24 31.07 -3.16
C LEU A 118 15.28 32.04 -3.74
N GLY A 119 16.46 31.52 -4.03
CA GLY A 119 17.61 32.33 -4.44
C GLY A 119 17.99 33.35 -3.35
N PRO A 120 17.96 34.67 -3.64
CA PRO A 120 18.24 35.71 -2.64
C PRO A 120 17.02 36.06 -1.77
N SER A 121 15.81 35.61 -2.11
CA SER A 121 14.57 36.03 -1.45
C SER A 121 14.13 35.06 -0.36
N TYR A 122 13.52 35.59 0.69
CA TYR A 122 12.85 34.83 1.76
C TYR A 122 11.34 35.04 1.62
N LEU A 123 10.59 33.94 1.53
CA LEU A 123 9.14 33.94 1.37
C LEU A 123 8.51 33.20 2.54
N MET A 124 7.40 33.71 3.08
CA MET A 124 6.61 33.01 4.09
C MET A 124 5.49 32.23 3.42
N GLN A 125 5.35 30.94 3.73
CA GLN A 125 4.21 30.18 3.27
C GLN A 125 2.95 30.59 4.06
N THR A 126 1.97 31.18 3.39
CA THR A 126 0.73 31.67 4.03
C THR A 126 -0.44 30.69 3.93
N GLN A 127 -0.32 29.66 3.10
CA GLN A 127 -1.34 28.64 2.89
C GLN A 127 -0.69 27.29 2.60
N GLY A 128 -1.36 26.23 3.06
CA GLY A 128 -0.95 24.86 2.84
C GLY A 128 0.04 24.33 3.87
N ILE A 129 0.32 23.04 3.76
CA ILE A 129 1.24 22.32 4.63
C ILE A 129 2.65 22.35 4.01
N PRO A 130 3.71 22.62 4.78
CA PRO A 130 5.10 22.62 4.29
C PRO A 130 5.51 21.27 3.68
N GLN A 131 5.56 21.17 2.35
CA GLN A 131 5.96 19.94 1.68
C GLN A 131 7.43 19.58 1.99
N GLY A 132 7.68 18.32 2.32
CA GLY A 132 9.00 17.83 2.76
C GLY A 132 9.17 17.83 4.28
N SER A 133 8.25 18.41 5.04
CA SER A 133 8.18 18.21 6.49
C SER A 133 7.81 16.75 6.81
N VAL A 134 8.43 16.21 7.87
CA VAL A 134 8.10 14.90 8.43
C VAL A 134 6.65 14.79 8.92
N LEU A 135 5.99 15.92 9.21
CA LEU A 135 4.61 15.98 9.69
C LEU A 135 3.59 16.11 8.56
N SER A 136 4.02 16.42 7.33
CA SER A 136 3.11 16.88 6.26
C SER A 136 1.96 15.91 6.03
N SER A 137 2.28 14.65 5.78
CA SER A 137 1.30 13.62 5.45
C SER A 137 0.39 13.29 6.64
N LEU A 138 0.89 13.39 7.87
CA LEU A 138 0.09 13.16 9.07
C LEU A 138 -0.94 14.28 9.25
N LEU A 139 -0.50 15.54 9.17
CA LEU A 139 -1.37 16.72 9.26
C LEU A 139 -2.45 16.72 8.17
N CYS A 140 -2.05 16.35 6.95
CA CYS A 140 -2.96 16.17 5.82
C CYS A 140 -4.01 15.08 6.13
N CYS A 141 -3.58 13.92 6.64
CA CYS A 141 -4.48 12.85 7.06
C CYS A 141 -5.44 13.26 8.18
N CYS A 142 -5.00 14.07 9.15
CA CYS A 142 -5.86 14.59 10.23
C CYS A 142 -6.97 15.49 9.66
N ILE A 143 -6.64 16.40 8.75
CA ILE A 143 -7.61 17.31 8.13
C ILE A 143 -8.64 16.55 7.30
N TYR A 144 -8.20 15.63 6.45
CA TYR A 144 -9.13 14.81 5.67
C TYR A 144 -9.93 13.85 6.56
N GLY A 145 -9.36 13.33 7.65
CA GLY A 145 -10.10 12.53 8.63
C GLY A 145 -11.21 13.33 9.31
N HIS A 146 -10.92 14.59 9.66
CA HIS A 146 -11.94 15.49 10.19
C HIS A 146 -13.03 15.81 9.15
N LEU A 147 -12.65 16.04 7.89
CA LEU A 147 -13.61 16.21 6.78
C LEU A 147 -14.54 15.00 6.64
N GLU A 148 -13.98 13.79 6.62
CA GLU A 148 -14.72 12.54 6.49
C GLU A 148 -15.78 12.39 7.59
N ASN A 149 -15.38 12.61 8.84
CA ASN A 149 -16.25 12.46 10.00
C ASN A 149 -17.35 13.52 10.10
N ASN A 150 -17.14 14.71 9.53
CA ASN A 150 -18.08 15.83 9.66
C ASN A 150 -18.93 16.10 8.41
N ARG A 151 -18.41 15.81 7.21
CA ARG A 151 -19.08 16.12 5.93
C ARG A 151 -19.56 14.87 5.21
N LEU A 152 -18.88 13.73 5.39
CA LEU A 152 -19.16 12.50 4.64
C LEU A 152 -19.87 11.41 5.48
N VAL A 153 -20.19 11.70 6.75
CA VAL A 153 -20.82 10.75 7.69
C VAL A 153 -22.15 10.15 7.21
N ARG A 154 -22.86 10.85 6.32
CA ARG A 154 -24.14 10.40 5.75
C ARG A 154 -23.96 9.45 4.56
N ILE A 155 -22.74 9.31 4.02
CA ILE A 155 -22.46 8.39 2.93
C ILE A 155 -22.34 6.97 3.51
N PRO A 156 -23.13 6.01 3.02
CA PRO A 156 -23.03 4.63 3.46
C PRO A 156 -21.62 4.11 3.27
N SER A 157 -20.97 3.76 4.37
CA SER A 157 -19.67 3.12 4.38
C SER A 157 -19.69 2.04 5.45
N MET A 158 -19.11 0.87 5.16
CA MET A 158 -18.90 -0.16 6.18
C MET A 158 -18.04 0.30 7.37
N HIS A 159 -17.52 1.53 7.36
CA HIS A 159 -16.73 2.13 8.44
C HIS A 159 -17.47 2.15 9.79
N ARG A 160 -18.80 2.02 9.80
CA ARG A 160 -19.56 1.87 11.06
C ARG A 160 -19.23 0.58 11.83
N ARG A 161 -18.66 -0.46 11.19
CA ARG A 161 -18.21 -1.69 11.89
C ARG A 161 -16.78 -1.62 12.42
N PHE A 162 -15.87 -0.88 11.78
CA PHE A 162 -14.47 -0.80 12.23
C PHE A 162 -14.30 0.12 13.45
N LEU A 163 -15.03 1.23 13.53
CA LEU A 163 -15.03 2.09 14.73
C LEU A 163 -15.73 1.45 15.94
N GLN A 164 -16.57 0.43 15.73
CA GLN A 164 -17.16 -0.35 16.83
C GLN A 164 -16.26 -1.51 17.29
N GLY A 165 -15.19 -1.81 16.54
CA GLY A 165 -14.29 -2.94 16.81
C GLY A 165 -13.36 -2.78 18.02
N ASP A 166 -13.10 -1.54 18.45
CA ASP A 166 -12.21 -1.26 19.59
C ASP A 166 -12.95 -0.80 20.86
N LEU A 167 -14.28 -0.62 20.82
CA LEU A 167 -15.08 -0.24 22.00
C LEU A 167 -16.01 -1.32 22.56
N LYS A 168 -16.18 -2.47 21.90
CA LYS A 168 -17.01 -3.57 22.45
C LYS A 168 -16.47 -4.95 22.09
N ARG A 169 -15.39 -5.36 22.76
CA ARG A 169 -15.03 -6.79 22.88
C ARG A 169 -15.65 -7.48 24.11
N ASN A 170 -16.37 -6.75 24.97
CA ASN A 170 -16.90 -7.29 26.23
C ASN A 170 -18.41 -7.19 26.48
N GLU A 171 -19.24 -6.63 25.59
CA GLU A 171 -20.69 -6.65 25.80
C GLU A 171 -21.45 -6.88 24.51
N LEU A 172 -21.70 -8.16 24.22
CA LEU A 172 -22.73 -8.60 23.29
C LEU A 172 -23.73 -9.50 24.04
N SER A 173 -24.47 -8.89 24.95
CA SER A 173 -25.84 -9.30 25.26
C SER A 173 -26.74 -8.10 24.98
N SER A 174 -27.72 -8.32 24.10
CA SER A 174 -28.93 -7.51 23.90
C SER A 174 -28.80 -5.98 24.01
N ASN A 175 -28.85 -5.28 22.88
CA ASN A 175 -29.95 -4.33 22.67
C ASN A 175 -30.05 -3.90 21.21
N LYS A 176 -31.15 -4.33 20.60
CA LYS A 176 -31.68 -3.80 19.34
C LYS A 176 -32.17 -2.39 19.62
N LEU A 177 -31.67 -1.41 18.88
CA LEU A 177 -32.35 -0.13 18.74
C LEU A 177 -32.97 -0.08 17.34
N HIS A 178 -34.29 0.03 17.38
CA HIS A 178 -35.20 0.24 16.27
C HIS A 178 -34.71 1.38 15.36
N ASP A 179 -34.68 1.14 14.06
CA ASP A 179 -35.10 2.17 13.12
C ASP A 179 -36.20 1.57 12.24
N SER A 180 -37.35 2.23 12.33
CA SER A 180 -38.61 1.82 11.72
C SER A 180 -38.73 2.45 10.34
N SER A 181 -38.60 1.64 9.29
CA SER A 181 -39.36 1.84 8.06
C SER A 181 -39.44 0.55 7.25
N GLN A 182 -40.66 -0.01 7.29
CA GLN A 182 -41.38 -0.76 6.26
C GLN A 182 -40.77 -2.04 5.67
N GLY A 183 -41.53 -3.13 5.87
CA GLY A 183 -41.25 -4.45 5.37
C GLY A 183 -41.14 -4.54 3.84
N GLY A 184 -40.11 -5.24 3.41
CA GLY A 184 -39.89 -5.66 2.03
C GLY A 184 -38.92 -6.84 2.01
N LYS A 185 -39.37 -7.94 1.38
CA LYS A 185 -38.66 -9.20 1.08
C LYS A 185 -37.12 -9.16 1.19
N GLY A 186 -36.54 -9.97 2.07
CA GLY A 186 -35.16 -10.51 2.01
C GLY A 186 -34.11 -9.66 1.29
N GLY A 187 -33.94 -8.39 1.67
CA GLY A 187 -33.04 -7.46 1.01
C GLY A 187 -31.57 -7.91 1.13
N LYS A 188 -30.88 -8.06 0.00
CA LYS A 188 -29.43 -8.29 -0.03
C LYS A 188 -28.73 -7.14 0.69
N ALA A 189 -27.77 -7.44 1.56
CA ALA A 189 -27.04 -6.42 2.31
C ALA A 189 -26.29 -5.46 1.36
N ASP A 190 -26.32 -4.16 1.61
CA ASP A 190 -25.53 -3.18 0.86
C ASP A 190 -24.02 -3.47 1.01
N VAL A 191 -23.29 -3.45 -0.10
CA VAL A 191 -21.85 -3.68 -0.15
C VAL A 191 -21.17 -2.36 -0.48
N ALA A 192 -20.69 -1.65 0.53
CA ALA A 192 -19.98 -0.38 0.35
C ALA A 192 -18.61 -0.35 1.07
N LEU A 193 -17.62 0.25 0.43
CA LEU A 193 -16.26 0.43 0.94
C LEU A 193 -15.74 1.83 0.58
N MET A 194 -15.23 2.54 1.57
CA MET A 194 -14.49 3.79 1.38
C MET A 194 -13.07 3.61 1.90
N MET A 195 -12.09 4.06 1.11
CA MET A 195 -10.67 4.03 1.42
C MET A 195 -10.05 5.36 1.04
N ARG A 196 -9.00 5.76 1.77
CA ARG A 196 -8.21 6.94 1.48
C ARG A 196 -6.74 6.69 1.77
N VAL A 197 -5.87 7.20 0.91
CA VAL A 197 -4.43 7.30 1.16
C VAL A 197 -4.05 8.76 0.98
N VAL A 198 -3.85 9.46 2.10
CA VAL A 198 -3.61 10.92 2.10
C VAL A 198 -4.78 11.64 1.42
N ASP A 199 -4.63 12.00 0.15
CA ASP A 199 -5.56 12.75 -0.69
C ASP A 199 -6.23 11.93 -1.81
N ASP A 200 -5.75 10.71 -2.06
CA ASP A 200 -6.38 9.77 -3.00
C ASP A 200 -7.57 9.07 -2.35
N PHE A 201 -8.79 9.35 -2.82
CA PHE A 201 -10.00 8.71 -2.33
C PHE A 201 -10.47 7.59 -3.26
N LEU A 202 -10.97 6.50 -2.67
CA LEU A 202 -11.63 5.41 -3.38
C LEU A 202 -12.92 5.02 -2.68
N TYR A 203 -14.03 5.08 -3.41
CA TYR A 203 -15.33 4.61 -2.97
C TYR A 203 -15.86 3.53 -3.90
N ILE A 204 -16.37 2.44 -3.33
CA ILE A 204 -16.90 1.28 -4.06
C ILE A 204 -18.25 0.93 -3.44
N SER A 205 -19.32 0.84 -4.23
CA SER A 205 -20.63 0.41 -3.74
C SER A 205 -21.36 -0.51 -4.73
N SER A 206 -22.18 -1.43 -4.24
CA SER A 206 -23.16 -2.16 -5.06
C SER A 206 -24.34 -1.28 -5.50
N GLU A 207 -24.55 -0.14 -4.84
CA GLU A 207 -25.63 0.80 -5.11
C GLU A 207 -25.09 2.06 -5.79
N VAL A 208 -25.54 2.30 -7.03
CA VAL A 208 -25.10 3.47 -7.82
C VAL A 208 -25.46 4.79 -7.12
N GLN A 209 -26.55 4.80 -6.35
CA GLN A 209 -27.00 5.98 -5.62
C GLN A 209 -26.00 6.40 -4.54
N HIS A 210 -25.37 5.43 -3.85
CA HIS A 210 -24.37 5.72 -2.83
C HIS A 210 -23.09 6.27 -3.46
N ALA A 211 -22.64 5.68 -4.57
CA ALA A 211 -21.47 6.18 -5.31
C ALA A 211 -21.71 7.60 -5.87
N ARG A 212 -22.91 7.89 -6.39
CA ARG A 212 -23.32 9.23 -6.81
C ARG A 212 -23.37 10.21 -5.64
N ALA A 213 -23.91 9.80 -4.49
CA ALA A 213 -23.99 10.64 -3.30
C ALA A 213 -22.59 11.01 -2.79
N PHE A 214 -21.68 10.03 -2.71
CA PHE A 214 -20.29 10.25 -2.32
C PHE A 214 -19.61 11.27 -3.23
N LEU A 215 -19.68 11.04 -4.54
CA LEU A 215 -19.06 11.90 -5.52
C LEU A 215 -19.63 13.33 -5.49
N ARG A 216 -20.95 13.47 -5.39
CA ARG A 216 -21.60 14.79 -5.27
C ARG A 216 -21.18 15.51 -4.00
N ALA A 217 -21.12 14.81 -2.87
CA ALA A 217 -20.68 15.40 -1.60
C ALA A 217 -19.26 15.97 -1.72
N MET A 218 -18.34 15.25 -2.35
CA MET A 218 -16.99 15.71 -2.59
C MET A 218 -16.93 16.85 -3.65
N ALA A 219 -17.76 16.79 -4.70
CA ALA A 219 -17.81 17.79 -5.77
C ALA A 219 -18.43 19.13 -5.33
N CYS A 220 -19.23 19.16 -4.26
CA CYS A 220 -19.71 20.40 -3.66
C CYS A 220 -18.56 21.33 -3.24
N GLY A 221 -17.36 20.77 -3.01
CA GLY A 221 -16.20 21.50 -2.53
C GLY A 221 -16.34 21.82 -1.03
N HIS A 222 -15.21 21.77 -0.32
CA HIS A 222 -15.18 22.06 1.11
C HIS A 222 -14.16 23.17 1.37
N ALA A 223 -14.60 24.41 1.13
CA ALA A 223 -13.77 25.61 1.14
C ALA A 223 -13.13 25.91 2.51
N ASP A 224 -13.77 25.49 3.61
CA ASP A 224 -13.23 25.52 4.97
C ASP A 224 -12.02 24.60 5.14
N TYR A 225 -11.99 23.46 4.43
CA TYR A 225 -10.88 22.50 4.44
C TYR A 225 -9.86 22.73 3.32
N GLY A 226 -10.16 23.61 2.37
CA GLY A 226 -9.34 23.79 1.16
C GLY A 226 -9.45 22.61 0.18
N VAL A 227 -10.53 21.85 0.22
CA VAL A 227 -10.68 20.63 -0.60
C VAL A 227 -11.48 20.94 -1.87
N GLU A 228 -10.88 20.63 -3.01
CA GLU A 228 -11.48 20.74 -4.33
C GLU A 228 -11.13 19.52 -5.17
N LEU A 229 -12.12 18.94 -5.85
CA LEU A 229 -11.89 17.78 -6.70
C LEU A 229 -11.29 18.16 -8.05
N ASN A 230 -10.35 17.33 -8.48
CA ASN A 230 -9.85 17.33 -9.84
C ASN A 230 -10.70 16.38 -10.69
N LEU A 231 -11.71 16.91 -11.38
CA LEU A 231 -12.64 16.09 -12.16
C LEU A 231 -11.95 15.36 -13.33
N ASP A 232 -10.91 15.95 -13.92
CA ASP A 232 -10.19 15.38 -15.07
C ASP A 232 -9.35 14.17 -14.68
N LYS A 233 -8.83 14.16 -13.46
CA LYS A 233 -8.06 13.03 -12.91
C LYS A 233 -8.93 12.02 -12.17
N SER A 234 -10.14 12.42 -11.75
CA SER A 234 -11.11 11.54 -11.14
C SER A 234 -11.65 10.52 -12.15
N LYS A 235 -11.89 9.29 -11.70
CA LYS A 235 -12.27 8.17 -12.56
C LYS A 235 -13.45 7.41 -11.98
N VAL A 236 -14.41 7.08 -12.83
CA VAL A 236 -15.62 6.31 -12.47
C VAL A 236 -15.89 5.20 -13.49
N ASN A 237 -16.57 4.13 -13.09
CA ASN A 237 -17.00 3.06 -14.03
C ASN A 237 -18.49 3.14 -14.43
N TYR A 238 -19.17 4.25 -14.11
CA TYR A 238 -20.59 4.47 -14.35
C TYR A 238 -20.89 5.91 -14.78
N ASP A 239 -22.08 6.12 -15.32
CA ASP A 239 -22.47 7.42 -15.84
C ASP A 239 -22.96 8.33 -14.70
N VAL A 240 -22.26 9.46 -14.55
CA VAL A 240 -22.54 10.45 -13.53
C VAL A 240 -22.14 11.85 -13.99
N ARG A 241 -22.96 12.81 -13.60
CA ARG A 241 -22.69 14.23 -13.72
C ARG A 241 -22.77 14.85 -12.34
N VAL A 242 -21.90 15.83 -12.10
CA VAL A 242 -21.84 16.58 -10.84
C VAL A 242 -21.78 18.07 -11.10
N SER A 243 -22.48 18.83 -10.26
CA SER A 243 -22.31 20.28 -10.19
C SER A 243 -21.12 20.57 -9.29
N VAL A 244 -20.17 21.36 -9.79
CA VAL A 244 -19.08 21.90 -8.99
C VAL A 244 -19.53 23.24 -8.44
N ARG A 245 -19.53 23.41 -7.11
CA ARG A 245 -19.87 24.67 -6.44
C ARG A 245 -21.21 25.31 -6.87
N GLY A 246 -22.20 24.50 -7.29
CA GLY A 246 -23.51 25.01 -7.74
C GLY A 246 -23.57 25.49 -9.19
N GLU A 247 -22.50 25.27 -9.97
CA GLU A 247 -22.45 25.60 -11.40
C GLU A 247 -23.05 24.48 -12.29
N LYS A 248 -22.87 24.61 -13.61
CA LYS A 248 -23.35 23.62 -14.60
C LYS A 248 -22.80 22.23 -14.28
N GLU A 249 -23.65 21.22 -14.50
CA GLU A 249 -23.24 19.83 -14.33
C GLU A 249 -22.18 19.41 -15.36
N VAL A 250 -21.08 18.86 -14.88
CA VAL A 250 -19.98 18.30 -15.68
C VAL A 250 -20.01 16.78 -15.57
N ALA A 251 -19.85 16.09 -16.70
CA ALA A 251 -19.72 14.64 -16.73
C ALA A 251 -18.29 14.23 -16.33
N ILE A 252 -18.16 13.22 -15.46
CA ILE A 252 -16.85 12.70 -15.08
C ILE A 252 -16.36 11.69 -16.11
N LYS A 253 -15.05 11.69 -16.40
CA LYS A 253 -14.43 10.73 -17.30
C LYS A 253 -14.68 9.30 -16.81
N ARG A 254 -15.33 8.52 -17.67
CA ARG A 254 -15.52 7.07 -17.46
C ARG A 254 -14.23 6.32 -17.77
N LEU A 255 -13.99 5.23 -17.05
CA LEU A 255 -12.90 4.31 -17.32
C LEU A 255 -12.97 3.74 -18.74
N GLU A 256 -11.83 3.72 -19.40
CA GLU A 256 -11.62 2.96 -20.62
C GLU A 256 -11.37 1.49 -20.23
N GLY A 257 -12.42 0.66 -20.35
CA GLY A 257 -12.37 -0.75 -19.95
C GLY A 257 -12.83 -0.99 -18.51
N ALA A 258 -12.21 -1.98 -17.84
CA ALA A 258 -12.62 -2.44 -16.51
C ALA A 258 -11.55 -2.20 -15.42
N GLU A 259 -10.41 -1.64 -15.78
CA GLU A 259 -9.26 -1.47 -14.88
C GLU A 259 -9.22 -0.05 -14.29
N LEU A 260 -9.25 0.03 -12.96
CA LEU A 260 -9.11 1.26 -12.21
C LEU A 260 -7.73 1.30 -11.55
N HIS A 261 -6.95 2.34 -11.86
CA HIS A 261 -5.65 2.58 -11.24
C HIS A 261 -5.81 3.42 -9.97
N TRP A 262 -5.27 2.96 -8.84
CA TRP A 262 -5.35 3.66 -7.56
C TRP A 262 -4.15 3.30 -6.67
N CYS A 263 -3.40 4.31 -6.21
CA CYS A 263 -2.23 4.18 -5.32
C CYS A 263 -1.22 3.08 -5.72
N GLY A 264 -0.88 2.95 -7.00
CA GLY A 264 0.06 1.95 -7.51
C GLY A 264 -0.49 0.53 -7.65
N LEU A 265 -1.80 0.35 -7.45
CA LEU A 265 -2.55 -0.87 -7.73
C LEU A 265 -3.47 -0.67 -8.92
N VAL A 266 -3.82 -1.77 -9.58
CA VAL A 266 -4.89 -1.83 -10.58
C VAL A 266 -5.97 -2.80 -10.11
N LEU A 267 -7.18 -2.27 -10.00
CA LEU A 267 -8.38 -2.97 -9.56
C LEU A 267 -9.25 -3.29 -10.79
N ASP A 268 -9.55 -4.56 -10.99
CA ASP A 268 -10.55 -4.98 -11.97
C ASP A 268 -11.95 -4.79 -11.38
N THR A 269 -12.69 -3.83 -11.90
CA THR A 269 -14.02 -3.43 -11.42
C THR A 269 -15.10 -4.51 -11.62
N ARG A 270 -14.84 -5.54 -12.42
CA ARG A 270 -15.76 -6.66 -12.67
C ARG A 270 -15.41 -7.88 -11.81
N SER A 271 -14.14 -8.25 -11.78
CA SER A 271 -13.68 -9.46 -11.11
C SER A 271 -13.18 -9.25 -9.68
N MET A 272 -12.99 -8.00 -9.26
CA MET A 272 -12.36 -7.59 -7.99
C MET A 272 -10.92 -8.09 -7.82
N ASN A 273 -10.29 -8.59 -8.89
CA ASN A 273 -8.88 -8.94 -8.90
C ASN A 273 -8.03 -7.68 -8.74
N VAL A 274 -6.91 -7.82 -8.04
CA VAL A 274 -5.94 -6.75 -7.80
C VAL A 274 -4.61 -7.17 -8.40
N ARG A 275 -3.98 -6.27 -9.14
CA ARG A 275 -2.59 -6.41 -9.60
C ARG A 275 -1.81 -5.15 -9.26
N LEU A 276 -0.49 -5.24 -9.31
CA LEU A 276 0.36 -4.06 -9.18
C LEU A 276 0.35 -3.26 -10.49
N ASP A 277 0.45 -1.94 -10.38
CA ASP A 277 0.60 -1.06 -11.52
C ASP A 277 2.07 -0.95 -11.94
N TYR A 278 2.39 -1.57 -13.07
CA TYR A 278 3.71 -1.51 -13.70
C TYR A 278 3.80 -0.46 -14.82
N SER A 279 2.70 0.20 -15.18
CA SER A 279 2.66 1.18 -16.28
C SER A 279 3.58 2.37 -16.04
N ARG A 280 3.84 2.71 -14.76
CA ARG A 280 4.79 3.76 -14.36
C ARG A 280 6.24 3.53 -14.78
N TYR A 281 6.61 2.30 -15.17
CA TYR A 281 7.96 1.97 -15.64
C TYR A 281 8.03 1.84 -17.17
N ARG A 282 6.90 2.01 -17.87
CA ARG A 282 6.85 1.93 -19.32
C ARG A 282 7.73 3.03 -19.93
N ASP A 283 8.54 2.66 -20.91
CA ASP A 283 9.48 3.56 -21.63
C ASP A 283 10.47 4.28 -20.71
N GLN A 284 10.70 3.75 -19.51
CA GLN A 284 11.71 4.25 -18.57
C GLN A 284 12.86 3.26 -18.45
N HIS A 285 14.05 3.78 -18.16
CA HIS A 285 15.20 2.93 -17.88
C HIS A 285 15.17 2.50 -16.41
N LEU A 286 15.16 1.18 -16.17
CA LEU A 286 15.09 0.64 -14.82
C LEU A 286 16.33 0.98 -13.95
N ARG A 287 17.40 1.50 -14.55
CA ARG A 287 18.55 2.07 -13.83
C ARG A 287 18.13 3.23 -12.95
N ASP A 288 17.20 4.05 -13.40
CA ASP A 288 16.72 5.24 -12.67
C ASP A 288 15.89 4.83 -11.44
N ALA A 289 15.30 3.64 -11.49
CA ALA A 289 14.60 3.02 -10.38
C ALA A 289 15.50 2.13 -9.49
N THR A 290 16.81 2.07 -9.76
CA THR A 290 17.75 1.14 -9.11
C THR A 290 18.96 1.87 -8.52
N THR A 291 18.97 2.02 -7.20
CA THR A 291 20.15 2.55 -6.49
C THR A 291 21.25 1.50 -6.45
N VAL A 292 22.44 1.80 -6.98
CA VAL A 292 23.62 0.92 -6.98
C VAL A 292 24.57 1.33 -5.86
N ALA A 293 25.03 0.37 -5.06
CA ALA A 293 26.06 0.56 -4.05
C ALA A 293 27.37 -0.03 -4.55
N PHE A 294 28.36 0.83 -4.77
CA PHE A 294 29.68 0.46 -5.29
C PHE A 294 30.69 0.10 -4.18
N GLU A 295 30.50 0.64 -2.98
CA GLU A 295 31.43 0.44 -1.86
C GLU A 295 31.16 -0.82 -1.04
N GLY A 296 32.21 -1.35 -0.41
CA GLY A 296 32.15 -2.49 0.51
C GLY A 296 31.99 -3.83 -0.20
N ARG A 297 30.87 -4.52 0.01
CA ARG A 297 30.55 -5.81 -0.63
C ARG A 297 29.42 -5.64 -1.67
N PRO A 298 29.71 -5.06 -2.86
CA PRO A 298 28.69 -4.64 -3.82
C PRO A 298 27.82 -5.80 -4.32
N GLY A 299 28.38 -6.99 -4.55
CA GLY A 299 27.62 -8.17 -4.97
C GLY A 299 26.61 -8.64 -3.90
N LEU A 300 26.97 -8.61 -2.62
CA LEU A 300 26.03 -8.96 -1.53
C LEU A 300 24.92 -7.90 -1.40
N LYS A 301 25.27 -6.62 -1.49
CA LYS A 301 24.29 -5.51 -1.49
C LYS A 301 23.32 -5.61 -2.68
N MET A 302 23.81 -6.02 -3.86
CA MET A 302 22.96 -6.30 -5.02
C MET A 302 21.96 -7.42 -4.68
N ARG A 303 22.43 -8.56 -4.16
CA ARG A 303 21.56 -9.68 -3.78
C ARG A 303 20.48 -9.24 -2.78
N GLU A 304 20.84 -8.49 -1.75
CA GLU A 304 19.90 -7.95 -0.76
C GLU A 304 18.87 -7.01 -1.38
N LYS A 305 19.31 -6.10 -2.26
CA LYS A 305 18.41 -5.17 -2.97
C LYS A 305 17.49 -5.89 -3.96
N THR A 306 17.95 -6.94 -4.63
CA THR A 306 17.11 -7.77 -5.51
C THR A 306 16.05 -8.52 -4.69
N ILE A 307 16.43 -9.09 -3.54
CA ILE A 307 15.49 -9.70 -2.58
C ILE A 307 14.46 -8.68 -2.10
N GLY A 308 14.90 -7.47 -1.72
CA GLY A 308 14.01 -6.38 -1.32
C GLY A 308 13.04 -5.99 -2.45
N SER A 309 13.51 -5.99 -3.69
CA SER A 309 12.68 -5.64 -4.85
C SER A 309 11.55 -6.65 -5.06
N VAL A 310 11.79 -7.96 -5.03
CA VAL A 310 10.71 -8.95 -5.16
C VAL A 310 9.73 -8.87 -3.98
N LYS A 311 10.22 -8.74 -2.74
CA LYS A 311 9.35 -8.64 -1.56
C LYS A 311 8.43 -7.42 -1.61
N SER A 312 8.93 -6.28 -2.09
CA SER A 312 8.13 -5.06 -2.26
C SER A 312 7.01 -5.17 -3.30
N LYS A 313 7.08 -6.17 -4.19
CA LYS A 313 6.09 -6.45 -5.24
C LYS A 313 5.13 -7.60 -4.87
N LEU A 314 5.42 -8.32 -3.79
CA LEU A 314 4.63 -9.43 -3.25
C LEU A 314 3.82 -8.98 -2.03
N LEU A 315 2.92 -8.01 -2.26
CA LEU A 315 2.05 -7.45 -1.22
C LEU A 315 0.95 -8.45 -0.83
N PRO A 316 0.50 -8.49 0.45
CA PRO A 316 -0.54 -9.42 0.91
C PRO A 316 -1.81 -9.40 0.07
N ILE A 317 -2.31 -8.20 -0.28
CA ILE A 317 -3.52 -8.02 -1.10
C ILE A 317 -3.42 -8.64 -2.50
N LEU A 318 -2.21 -8.79 -3.05
CA LEU A 318 -1.97 -9.38 -4.37
C LEU A 318 -1.93 -10.92 -4.32
N LEU A 319 -1.71 -11.47 -3.13
CA LEU A 319 -1.51 -12.89 -2.87
C LEU A 319 -2.73 -13.55 -2.22
N ASP A 320 -3.62 -12.76 -1.64
CA ASP A 320 -4.81 -13.27 -0.97
C ASP A 320 -5.80 -13.90 -1.96
N ARG A 321 -6.07 -15.19 -1.76
CA ARG A 321 -7.01 -15.99 -2.54
C ARG A 321 -8.48 -15.66 -2.24
N THR A 322 -8.77 -15.01 -1.11
CA THR A 322 -10.12 -14.54 -0.82
C THR A 322 -10.50 -13.34 -1.71
N ILE A 323 -9.52 -12.57 -2.17
CA ILE A 323 -9.68 -11.41 -3.06
C ILE A 323 -9.50 -11.84 -4.51
N ASN A 324 -8.33 -12.38 -4.83
CA ASN A 324 -7.93 -12.67 -6.20
C ASN A 324 -8.44 -14.03 -6.67
N SER A 325 -8.28 -14.31 -7.95
CA SER A 325 -8.40 -15.66 -8.52
C SER A 325 -7.09 -16.45 -8.42
N CYS A 326 -7.16 -17.78 -8.51
CA CYS A 326 -6.00 -18.67 -8.44
C CYS A 326 -4.95 -18.31 -9.52
N ARG A 327 -5.45 -18.02 -10.72
CA ARG A 327 -4.68 -17.52 -11.85
C ARG A 327 -4.02 -16.17 -11.56
N ARG A 328 -4.75 -15.22 -10.97
CA ARG A 328 -4.25 -13.85 -10.71
C ARG A 328 -3.14 -13.83 -9.66
N VAL A 329 -3.21 -14.66 -8.62
CA VAL A 329 -2.14 -14.74 -7.61
C VAL A 329 -0.81 -15.16 -8.25
N ARG A 330 -0.81 -16.19 -9.10
CA ARG A 330 0.39 -16.67 -9.82
C ARG A 330 0.89 -15.66 -10.85
N TYR A 331 -0.04 -14.97 -11.51
CA TYR A 331 0.26 -13.83 -12.40
C TYR A 331 1.03 -12.72 -11.65
N ASN A 332 0.56 -12.31 -10.47
CA ASN A 332 1.22 -11.28 -9.65
C ASN A 332 2.62 -11.74 -9.19
N ILE A 333 2.77 -13.01 -8.81
CA ILE A 333 4.07 -13.58 -8.43
C ILE A 333 5.05 -13.56 -9.60
N PHE A 334 4.61 -14.00 -10.78
CA PHE A 334 5.43 -14.00 -11.97
C PHE A 334 5.94 -12.59 -12.33
N GLN A 335 5.06 -11.59 -12.31
CA GLN A 335 5.43 -10.19 -12.56
C GLN A 335 6.39 -9.64 -11.50
N GLY A 336 6.22 -10.02 -10.24
CA GLY A 336 7.17 -9.70 -9.18
C GLY A 336 8.58 -10.21 -9.49
N PHE A 337 8.70 -11.45 -9.98
CA PHE A 337 9.97 -12.03 -10.37
C PHE A 337 10.54 -11.45 -11.68
N LEU A 338 9.70 -11.12 -12.67
CA LEU A 338 10.15 -10.44 -13.90
C LEU A 338 10.85 -9.12 -13.54
N PHE A 339 10.20 -8.33 -12.67
CA PHE A 339 10.74 -7.06 -12.20
C PHE A 339 12.06 -7.24 -11.44
N ALA A 340 12.14 -8.24 -10.56
CA ALA A 340 13.36 -8.55 -9.81
C ALA A 340 14.52 -8.98 -10.73
N ALA A 341 14.24 -9.81 -11.74
CA ALA A 341 15.24 -10.26 -12.71
C ALA A 341 15.81 -9.10 -13.54
N MET A 342 14.93 -8.18 -13.98
CA MET A 342 15.34 -6.98 -14.71
C MET A 342 16.17 -6.03 -13.82
N LYS A 343 15.78 -5.86 -12.55
CA LYS A 343 16.58 -5.09 -11.58
C LYS A 343 17.94 -5.71 -11.31
N GLN A 344 18.01 -7.05 -11.21
CA GLN A 344 19.28 -7.74 -11.04
C GLN A 344 20.21 -7.50 -12.23
N LYS A 345 19.69 -7.53 -13.47
CA LYS A 345 20.48 -7.22 -14.67
C LYS A 345 20.97 -5.77 -14.67
N ALA A 346 20.07 -4.80 -14.47
CA ALA A 346 20.44 -3.38 -14.42
C ALA A 346 21.52 -3.10 -13.37
N TYR A 347 21.42 -3.74 -12.19
CA TYR A 347 22.44 -3.61 -11.14
C TYR A 347 23.76 -4.28 -11.54
N SER A 348 23.71 -5.50 -12.08
CA SER A 348 24.88 -6.26 -12.53
C SER A 348 25.64 -5.50 -13.62
N ASP A 349 24.94 -4.90 -14.58
CA ASP A 349 25.54 -4.07 -15.64
C ASP A 349 26.26 -2.84 -15.06
N ALA A 350 25.63 -2.16 -14.11
CA ALA A 350 26.25 -1.03 -13.45
C ALA A 350 27.53 -1.43 -12.70
N LEU A 351 27.55 -2.62 -12.08
CA LEU A 351 28.76 -3.16 -11.44
C LEU A 351 29.81 -3.63 -12.44
N ALA A 352 29.41 -4.10 -13.62
CA ALA A 352 30.34 -4.60 -14.65
C ALA A 352 31.31 -3.53 -15.15
N ALA A 353 30.98 -2.26 -14.99
CA ALA A 353 31.89 -1.15 -15.27
C ALA A 353 33.14 -1.14 -14.36
N ILE A 354 33.09 -1.79 -13.19
CA ILE A 354 34.13 -1.69 -12.16
C ILE A 354 34.57 -3.08 -11.64
N HIS A 355 33.74 -4.11 -11.80
CA HIS A 355 33.98 -5.46 -11.25
C HIS A 355 33.78 -6.56 -12.30
N VAL A 356 34.60 -7.61 -12.21
CA VAL A 356 34.41 -8.84 -12.99
C VAL A 356 33.13 -9.55 -12.52
N GLN A 357 32.28 -9.93 -13.48
CA GLN A 357 31.05 -10.65 -13.19
C GLN A 357 31.34 -12.11 -12.83
N ASN A 358 30.79 -12.56 -11.71
CA ASN A 358 30.85 -13.96 -11.30
C ASN A 358 29.50 -14.64 -11.60
N VAL A 359 29.47 -15.44 -12.67
CA VAL A 359 28.26 -16.12 -13.15
C VAL A 359 27.63 -17.02 -12.08
N SER A 360 28.43 -17.79 -11.34
CA SER A 360 27.95 -18.66 -10.27
C SER A 360 27.30 -17.86 -9.13
N PHE A 361 27.87 -16.70 -8.78
CA PHE A 361 27.27 -15.79 -7.81
C PHE A 361 25.95 -15.19 -8.31
N LEU A 362 25.88 -14.79 -9.57
CA LEU A 362 24.64 -14.28 -10.18
C LEU A 362 23.54 -15.36 -10.23
N ALA A 363 23.90 -16.59 -10.57
CA ALA A 363 22.98 -17.74 -10.59
C ALA A 363 22.50 -18.11 -9.18
N SER A 364 23.39 -18.14 -8.17
CA SER A 364 22.99 -18.36 -6.77
C SER A 364 22.15 -17.21 -6.21
N THR A 365 22.32 -15.99 -6.71
CA THR A 365 21.45 -14.85 -6.38
C THR A 365 20.01 -15.10 -6.84
N VAL A 366 19.79 -15.71 -8.01
CA VAL A 366 18.44 -16.08 -8.47
C VAL A 366 17.75 -17.02 -7.47
N GLU A 367 18.44 -18.07 -7.04
CA GLU A 367 17.93 -19.01 -6.03
C GLU A 367 17.64 -18.34 -4.69
N ALA A 368 18.52 -17.45 -4.24
CA ALA A 368 18.34 -16.71 -3.00
C ALA A 368 17.09 -15.81 -3.07
N VAL A 369 16.84 -15.16 -4.21
CA VAL A 369 15.65 -14.33 -4.45
C VAL A 369 14.38 -15.18 -4.44
N ILE A 370 14.37 -16.31 -5.15
CA ILE A 370 13.22 -17.23 -5.18
C ILE A 370 12.93 -17.79 -3.79
N SER A 371 13.96 -18.22 -3.07
CA SER A 371 13.83 -18.77 -1.71
C SER A 371 13.34 -17.70 -0.72
N ALA A 372 13.87 -16.47 -0.81
CA ALA A 372 13.44 -15.38 0.04
C ALA A 372 12.00 -14.94 -0.25
N ALA A 373 11.56 -15.00 -1.51
CA ALA A 373 10.18 -14.76 -1.90
C ALA A 373 9.24 -15.85 -1.37
N PHE A 374 9.61 -17.12 -1.47
CA PHE A 374 8.87 -18.24 -0.87
C PHE A 374 8.69 -18.03 0.65
N SER A 375 9.79 -17.79 1.37
CA SER A 375 9.74 -17.57 2.83
C SER A 375 8.92 -16.34 3.21
N HIS A 376 8.98 -15.27 2.40
CA HIS A 376 8.14 -14.08 2.58
C HIS A 376 6.67 -14.39 2.42
N ILE A 377 6.26 -15.05 1.33
CA ILE A 377 4.85 -15.42 1.08
C ILE A 377 4.33 -16.30 2.22
N MET A 378 5.09 -17.33 2.61
CA MET A 378 4.66 -18.29 3.62
C MET A 378 4.64 -17.72 5.04
N SER A 379 5.35 -16.61 5.31
CA SER A 379 5.32 -15.95 6.61
C SER A 379 4.20 -14.91 6.77
N LEU A 380 3.54 -14.49 5.68
CA LEU A 380 2.47 -13.48 5.74
C LEU A 380 1.33 -13.84 6.71
N PRO A 381 0.81 -15.09 6.75
CA PRO A 381 -0.27 -15.46 7.68
C PRO A 381 0.14 -15.41 9.16
N SER A 382 1.43 -15.34 9.47
CA SER A 382 1.92 -15.19 10.86
C SER A 382 1.68 -13.79 11.42
N SER A 383 1.44 -12.78 10.57
CA SER A 383 1.07 -11.43 10.99
C SER A 383 -0.35 -11.42 11.57
N PRO A 384 -0.57 -10.92 12.80
CA PRO A 384 -1.91 -10.84 13.40
C PRO A 384 -2.91 -10.12 12.50
N VAL A 385 -2.53 -8.98 11.94
CA VAL A 385 -3.39 -8.18 11.05
C VAL A 385 -3.85 -8.96 9.82
N ILE A 386 -2.93 -9.72 9.20
CA ILE A 386 -3.23 -10.52 8.01
C ILE A 386 -4.08 -11.74 8.35
N ARG A 387 -3.79 -12.38 9.48
CA ARG A 387 -4.55 -13.52 10.00
C ARG A 387 -5.98 -13.11 10.32
N ASP A 388 -6.17 -11.96 10.97
CA ASP A 388 -7.48 -11.46 11.37
C ASP A 388 -8.31 -10.99 10.15
N ALA A 389 -7.64 -10.51 9.10
CA ALA A 389 -8.27 -10.31 7.79
C ALA A 389 -8.72 -11.64 7.12
N GLY A 390 -8.24 -12.79 7.61
CA GLY A 390 -8.53 -14.13 7.08
C GLY A 390 -7.99 -14.34 5.66
N MET A 391 -6.83 -13.78 5.37
CA MET A 391 -6.13 -14.01 4.10
C MET A 391 -5.85 -15.51 3.92
N THR A 392 -6.03 -16.01 2.71
CA THR A 392 -5.72 -17.41 2.36
C THR A 392 -4.67 -17.47 1.26
N ILE A 393 -3.74 -18.41 1.39
CA ILE A 393 -2.67 -18.68 0.42
C ILE A 393 -2.87 -20.09 -0.13
N ASP A 394 -2.90 -20.21 -1.45
CA ASP A 394 -3.08 -21.47 -2.19
C ASP A 394 -1.97 -21.60 -3.23
N LEU A 395 -0.76 -21.90 -2.74
CA LEU A 395 0.49 -21.96 -3.49
C LEU A 395 1.40 -23.03 -2.92
N SER A 396 1.92 -23.90 -3.77
CA SER A 396 2.96 -24.85 -3.41
C SER A 396 4.37 -24.26 -3.60
N ARG A 397 5.36 -24.84 -2.92
CA ARG A 397 6.77 -24.49 -3.09
C ARG A 397 7.19 -24.65 -4.56
N LYS A 398 6.84 -25.78 -5.19
CA LYS A 398 7.20 -26.06 -6.59
C LYS A 398 6.67 -25.02 -7.56
N GLU A 399 5.45 -24.52 -7.36
CA GLU A 399 4.87 -23.47 -8.22
C GLU A 399 5.58 -22.14 -8.08
N ILE A 400 5.89 -21.70 -6.85
CA ILE A 400 6.61 -20.44 -6.62
C ILE A 400 8.00 -20.50 -7.24
N PHE A 401 8.71 -21.62 -7.06
CA PHE A 401 10.03 -21.82 -7.65
C PHE A 401 9.96 -21.87 -9.18
N TRP A 402 8.96 -22.55 -9.75
CA TRP A 402 8.75 -22.59 -11.18
C TRP A 402 8.51 -21.19 -11.77
N LEU A 403 7.61 -20.41 -11.15
CA LEU A 403 7.29 -19.05 -11.59
C LEU A 403 8.52 -18.14 -11.51
N GLY A 404 9.31 -18.28 -10.44
CA GLY A 404 10.55 -17.54 -10.26
C GLY A 404 11.56 -17.82 -11.37
N TYR A 405 11.93 -19.09 -11.56
CA TYR A 405 12.89 -19.47 -12.59
C TYR A 405 12.42 -19.10 -14.00
N ARG A 406 11.15 -19.32 -14.33
CA ARG A 406 10.62 -18.97 -15.66
C ARG A 406 10.61 -17.48 -15.92
N ALA A 407 10.27 -16.67 -14.93
CA ALA A 407 10.35 -15.22 -15.05
C ALA A 407 11.80 -14.77 -15.28
N TYR A 408 12.75 -15.32 -14.52
CA TYR A 408 14.17 -15.04 -14.71
C TYR A 408 14.68 -15.41 -16.10
N LEU A 409 14.35 -16.61 -16.59
CA LEU A 409 14.73 -17.05 -17.94
C LEU A 409 14.10 -16.18 -19.04
N ALA A 410 12.83 -15.79 -18.88
CA ALA A 410 12.15 -14.89 -19.81
C ALA A 410 12.81 -13.51 -19.84
N SER A 411 13.09 -12.92 -18.66
CA SER A 411 13.77 -11.64 -18.53
C SER A 411 15.21 -11.69 -19.06
N PHE A 412 15.97 -12.73 -18.75
CA PHE A 412 17.38 -12.84 -19.16
C PHE A 412 17.54 -13.00 -20.66
N LYS A 413 16.65 -13.76 -21.31
CA LYS A 413 16.60 -13.84 -22.78
C LYS A 413 16.36 -12.46 -23.39
N ARG A 414 15.47 -11.67 -22.81
CA ARG A 414 15.14 -10.32 -23.30
C ARG A 414 16.28 -9.34 -23.08
N CYS A 415 16.87 -9.33 -21.89
CA CYS A 415 17.90 -8.37 -21.50
C CYS A 415 19.33 -8.77 -21.93
N LYS A 416 19.46 -9.79 -22.81
CA LYS A 416 20.74 -10.26 -23.38
C LYS A 416 21.82 -10.50 -22.32
N VAL A 417 21.47 -11.27 -21.29
CA VAL A 417 22.42 -11.70 -20.24
C VAL A 417 23.38 -12.76 -20.80
N SER A 418 24.53 -12.98 -20.15
CA SER A 418 25.52 -13.95 -20.63
C SER A 418 24.91 -15.36 -20.80
N PRO A 419 25.25 -16.10 -21.88
CA PRO A 419 24.73 -17.44 -22.13
C PRO A 419 25.00 -18.43 -20.99
N GLU A 420 26.15 -18.31 -20.33
CA GLU A 420 26.56 -19.18 -19.23
C GLU A 420 25.60 -19.04 -18.03
N LEU A 421 25.22 -17.80 -17.71
CA LEU A 421 24.25 -17.54 -16.64
C LEU A 421 22.87 -18.09 -16.99
N VAL A 422 22.44 -17.94 -18.24
CA VAL A 422 21.16 -18.51 -18.70
C VAL A 422 21.18 -20.03 -18.60
N GLN A 423 22.27 -20.68 -19.01
CA GLN A 423 22.43 -22.13 -18.95
C GLN A 423 22.41 -22.66 -17.52
N ASP A 424 23.09 -21.99 -16.59
CA ASP A 424 23.14 -22.39 -15.18
C ASP A 424 21.75 -22.30 -14.52
N VAL A 425 21.01 -21.21 -14.77
CA VAL A 425 19.63 -21.05 -14.28
C VAL A 425 18.70 -22.05 -14.96
N ARG A 426 18.90 -22.34 -16.26
CA ARG A 426 18.10 -23.32 -17.02
C ARG A 426 18.25 -24.72 -16.47
N ARG A 427 19.48 -25.15 -16.17
CA ARG A 427 19.78 -26.47 -15.59
C ARG A 427 19.03 -26.68 -14.27
N LYS A 428 19.06 -25.68 -13.38
CA LYS A 428 18.33 -25.70 -12.10
C LYS A 428 16.82 -25.75 -12.29
N PHE A 429 16.32 -24.99 -13.27
CA PHE A 429 14.90 -25.03 -13.63
C PHE A 429 14.47 -26.40 -14.18
N ASP A 430 15.28 -27.04 -15.01
CA ASP A 430 14.99 -28.36 -15.59
C ASP A 430 14.98 -29.44 -14.51
N GLN A 431 15.93 -29.39 -13.58
CA GLN A 431 15.94 -30.28 -12.40
C GLN A 431 14.67 -30.12 -11.56
N LEU A 432 14.18 -28.90 -11.34
CA LEU A 432 12.91 -28.65 -10.65
C LEU A 432 11.73 -29.26 -11.41
N VAL A 433 11.66 -29.05 -12.72
CA VAL A 433 10.57 -29.59 -13.56
C VAL A 433 10.56 -31.11 -13.50
N GLN A 434 11.70 -31.76 -13.72
CA GLN A 434 11.83 -33.22 -13.71
C GLN A 434 11.49 -33.83 -12.34
N SER A 435 11.90 -33.18 -11.24
CA SER A 435 11.72 -33.73 -9.89
C SER A 435 10.35 -33.47 -9.26
N SER A 436 9.63 -32.42 -9.70
CA SER A 436 8.45 -31.92 -8.97
C SER A 436 7.16 -31.84 -9.80
N PHE A 437 7.24 -31.98 -11.12
CA PHE A 437 6.09 -31.83 -12.02
C PHE A 437 5.89 -33.08 -12.89
N GLU A 438 5.12 -34.02 -12.35
CA GLU A 438 4.71 -35.24 -13.06
C GLU A 438 3.55 -34.99 -14.04
N ASP A 439 2.63 -34.08 -13.68
CA ASP A 439 1.44 -33.76 -14.48
C ASP A 439 1.73 -32.68 -15.55
N PRO A 440 1.66 -33.01 -16.86
CA PRO A 440 1.88 -32.05 -17.94
C PRO A 440 0.80 -30.97 -18.05
N THR A 441 -0.40 -31.19 -17.49
CA THR A 441 -1.48 -30.20 -17.54
C THR A 441 -1.19 -29.02 -16.62
N GLN A 442 -0.65 -29.28 -15.42
CA GLN A 442 -0.21 -28.25 -14.49
C GLN A 442 0.86 -27.34 -15.12
N LEU A 443 1.86 -27.93 -15.78
CA LEU A 443 2.91 -27.17 -16.47
C LEU A 443 2.34 -26.30 -17.60
N ARG A 444 1.48 -26.87 -18.47
CA ARG A 444 0.83 -26.12 -19.55
C ARG A 444 0.00 -24.95 -19.04
N TRP A 445 -0.66 -25.12 -17.91
CA TRP A 445 -1.42 -24.06 -17.27
C TRP A 445 -0.52 -22.94 -16.73
N LEU A 446 0.58 -23.29 -16.05
CA LEU A 446 1.58 -22.32 -15.58
C LEU A 446 2.24 -21.56 -16.74
N GLU A 447 2.57 -22.23 -17.85
CA GLU A 447 3.09 -21.59 -19.07
C GLU A 447 2.11 -20.57 -19.65
N ARG A 448 0.81 -20.90 -19.69
CA ARG A 448 -0.21 -19.95 -20.13
C ARG A 448 -0.23 -18.72 -19.23
N ILE A 449 -0.15 -18.90 -17.91
CA ILE A 449 -0.07 -17.78 -16.96
C ILE A 449 1.16 -16.92 -17.21
N ALA A 450 2.33 -17.53 -17.35
CA ALA A 450 3.58 -16.82 -17.60
C ALA A 450 3.54 -16.00 -18.89
N LYS A 451 2.97 -16.58 -19.97
CA LYS A 451 2.79 -15.89 -21.25
C LYS A 451 1.88 -14.66 -21.10
N ASP A 452 0.76 -14.81 -20.42
CA ASP A 452 -0.22 -13.72 -20.26
C ASP A 452 0.26 -12.64 -19.27
N ALA A 453 1.14 -13.01 -18.33
CA ALA A 453 1.73 -12.10 -17.33
C ALA A 453 2.87 -11.25 -17.87
N ASN A 454 3.52 -11.68 -18.95
CA ASN A 454 4.53 -10.91 -19.66
C ASN A 454 3.86 -9.86 -20.56
N THR A 455 3.37 -8.79 -19.95
CA THR A 455 2.58 -7.75 -20.63
C THR A 455 3.46 -6.78 -21.42
N GLU A 456 2.82 -5.96 -22.26
CA GLU A 456 3.48 -4.88 -23.00
C GLU A 456 4.28 -3.94 -22.08
N ASP A 457 3.81 -3.69 -20.85
CA ASP A 457 4.55 -2.89 -19.86
C ASP A 457 5.96 -3.44 -19.64
N PHE A 458 6.10 -4.75 -19.44
CA PHE A 458 7.40 -5.38 -19.25
C PHE A 458 8.23 -5.39 -20.53
N HIS A 459 7.60 -5.52 -21.70
CA HIS A 459 8.29 -5.43 -22.98
C HIS A 459 8.89 -4.03 -23.23
N ARG A 460 8.18 -2.98 -22.81
CA ARG A 460 8.57 -1.57 -22.98
C ARG A 460 9.41 -0.99 -21.85
N MET A 461 9.65 -1.75 -20.78
CA MET A 461 10.63 -1.38 -19.75
C MET A 461 12.05 -1.59 -20.27
N TRP A 462 12.85 -0.53 -20.30
CA TRP A 462 14.26 -0.59 -20.69
C TRP A 462 15.14 -1.04 -19.51
N VAL A 463 16.10 -1.91 -19.78
CA VAL A 463 16.98 -2.53 -18.76
C VAL A 463 18.42 -2.30 -19.12
#